data_AF-A0A2U2DTU8-F1
#
_entry.id   AF-A0A2U2DTU8-F1
#
_cell.length_a   1.000
_cell.length_b   1.000
_cell.length_c   1.000
_cell.angle_alpha   90.00
_cell.angle_beta   90.00
_cell.angle_gamma   90.00
#
_symmetry.space_group_name_H-M   'P 1'
#
loop_
_entity.id
_entity.type
_entity.pdbx_description
1 polymer ?
#
loop_
_entity_poly.entity_id
_entity_poly.type
_entity_poly.pdbx_seq_one_letter_code
_entity_poly.pdbx_strand_id
1 'polypeptide(L)'
;MASIYCDESSETVRVQDMDNEPWQKRAKLAGLNQKTLAKLLGVAENTVSKQLRGIWATGTPQYVKTMIYAWERMTPTAKQEILDLVEKADN
;
A
#
# COMPACT_ATOMS: atom_id res chain seq x y z
N MET A 1 -12.68 38.44 18.82
CA MET A 1 -12.26 37.07 19.16
C MET A 1 -12.74 36.16 18.04
N ALA A 2 -11.85 35.73 17.14
CA ALA A 2 -12.23 34.87 16.02
C ALA A 2 -12.33 33.41 16.50
N SER A 3 -13.51 32.82 16.35
CA SER A 3 -13.81 31.43 16.67
C SER A 3 -13.41 30.57 15.47
N ILE A 4 -12.31 29.81 15.60
CA ILE A 4 -11.90 28.80 14.63
C ILE A 4 -12.67 27.52 14.98
N TYR A 5 -13.71 27.22 14.21
CA TYR A 5 -14.25 25.86 14.16
C TYR A 5 -13.34 25.04 13.25
N CYS A 6 -12.50 24.19 13.85
CA CYS A 6 -11.87 23.09 13.13
C CYS A 6 -12.92 21.97 13.00
N ASP A 7 -13.40 21.77 11.79
CA ASP A 7 -14.22 20.63 11.38
C ASP A 7 -13.32 19.38 11.30
N GLU A 8 -13.21 18.68 12.43
CA GLU A 8 -12.52 17.39 12.51
C GLU A 8 -13.49 16.30 12.06
N SER A 9 -13.70 16.22 10.75
CA SER A 9 -14.37 15.12 10.08
C SER A 9 -13.56 13.83 10.25
N SER A 10 -13.79 13.17 11.39
CA SER A 10 -13.31 11.83 11.70
C SER A 10 -14.14 10.81 10.91
N GLU A 11 -13.75 10.53 9.67
CA GLU A 11 -14.21 9.33 8.96
C GLU A 11 -13.61 8.09 9.64
N THR A 12 -14.41 7.45 10.50
CA THR A 12 -14.11 6.15 11.06
C THR A 12 -14.13 5.10 9.95
N VAL A 13 -12.98 4.87 9.30
CA VAL A 13 -12.81 3.76 8.36
C VAL A 13 -12.89 2.46 9.15
N ARG A 14 -14.01 1.75 9.02
CA ARG A 14 -14.19 0.41 9.57
C ARG A 14 -13.27 -0.55 8.83
N VAL A 15 -12.10 -0.81 9.41
CA VAL A 15 -11.21 -1.89 8.96
C VAL A 15 -11.84 -3.18 9.46
N GLN A 16 -12.58 -3.88 8.60
CA GLN A 16 -12.95 -5.26 8.86
C GLN A 16 -11.68 -6.09 8.72
N ASP A 17 -11.23 -6.69 9.82
CA ASP A 17 -10.19 -7.72 9.82
C ASP A 17 -10.70 -8.93 9.03
N MET A 18 -10.30 -9.01 7.76
CA MET A 18 -10.51 -10.18 6.90
C MET A 18 -9.19 -10.95 6.80
N ASP A 19 -8.92 -11.78 7.81
CA ASP A 19 -7.69 -12.56 7.98
C ASP A 19 -7.39 -13.59 6.87
N ASN A 20 -8.23 -13.71 5.83
CA ASN A 20 -8.07 -14.70 4.76
C ASN A 20 -8.21 -14.15 3.33
N GLU A 21 -8.24 -12.83 3.10
CA GLU A 21 -8.18 -12.34 1.71
C GLU A 21 -6.76 -12.48 1.12
N PRO A 22 -6.60 -12.99 -0.12
CA PRO A 22 -5.30 -12.98 -0.79
C PRO A 22 -4.77 -11.54 -0.85
N TRP A 23 -3.54 -11.31 -0.38
CA TRP A 23 -2.89 -9.99 -0.39
C TRP A 23 -2.89 -9.33 -1.77
N GLN A 24 -2.96 -10.13 -2.83
CA GLN A 24 -3.16 -9.67 -4.20
C GLN A 24 -4.49 -8.91 -4.41
N LYS A 25 -5.60 -9.40 -3.84
CA LYS A 25 -6.91 -8.73 -3.90
C LYS A 25 -6.86 -7.41 -3.14
N ARG A 26 -6.28 -7.45 -1.94
CA ARG A 26 -6.12 -6.28 -1.06
C ARG A 26 -5.30 -5.16 -1.72
N ALA A 27 -4.13 -5.49 -2.30
CA ALA A 27 -3.34 -4.54 -3.08
C ALA A 27 -4.15 -3.91 -4.24
N LYS A 28 -4.92 -4.73 -4.97
CA LYS A 28 -5.77 -4.24 -6.06
C LYS A 28 -6.85 -3.27 -5.58
N LEU A 29 -7.51 -3.55 -4.45
CA LEU A 29 -8.51 -2.65 -3.85
C LEU A 29 -7.89 -1.33 -3.39
N ALA A 30 -6.63 -1.35 -2.95
CA ALA A 30 -5.87 -0.16 -2.58
C ALA A 30 -5.37 0.67 -3.79
N GLY A 31 -5.71 0.27 -5.02
CA GLY A 31 -5.22 0.88 -6.26
C GLY A 31 -3.74 0.59 -6.55
N LEU A 32 -3.15 -0.40 -5.88
CA LEU A 32 -1.75 -0.76 -6.01
C LEU A 32 -1.58 -1.93 -6.98
N ASN A 33 -0.97 -1.69 -8.14
CA ASN A 33 -0.65 -2.74 -9.11
C ASN A 33 0.73 -3.38 -8.81
N GLN A 34 1.02 -4.54 -9.41
CA GLN A 34 2.26 -5.29 -9.15
C GLN A 34 3.52 -4.52 -9.58
N LYS A 35 3.47 -3.80 -10.70
CA LYS A 35 4.57 -2.95 -11.18
C LYS A 35 4.91 -1.83 -10.20
N THR A 36 3.91 -1.12 -9.69
CA THR A 36 4.08 -0.07 -8.70
C THR A 36 4.62 -0.64 -7.39
N LEU A 37 4.04 -1.75 -6.90
CA LEU A 37 4.54 -2.41 -5.70
C LEU A 37 5.99 -2.88 -5.85
N ALA A 38 6.37 -3.37 -7.04
CA ALA A 38 7.74 -3.78 -7.34
C ALA A 38 8.71 -2.59 -7.27
N LYS A 39 8.35 -1.46 -7.85
CA LYS A 39 9.10 -0.20 -7.74
C LYS A 39 9.27 0.23 -6.28
N LEU A 40 8.18 0.30 -5.52
CA LEU A 40 8.20 0.72 -4.11
C LEU A 40 9.08 -0.18 -3.23
N LEU A 41 9.18 -1.46 -3.57
CA LEU A 41 9.96 -2.45 -2.84
C LEU A 41 11.39 -2.60 -3.38
N GLY A 42 11.75 -1.96 -4.50
CA GLY A 42 13.05 -2.12 -5.14
C GLY A 42 13.33 -3.54 -5.63
N VAL A 43 12.31 -4.27 -6.07
CA VAL A 43 12.44 -5.66 -6.56
C VAL A 43 11.82 -5.82 -7.94
N ALA A 44 12.11 -6.93 -8.63
CA ALA A 44 11.48 -7.24 -9.90
C ALA A 44 9.98 -7.57 -9.75
N GLU A 45 9.17 -7.23 -10.76
CA GLU A 45 7.72 -7.49 -10.75
C GLU A 45 7.38 -8.98 -10.61
N ASN A 46 8.19 -9.86 -11.20
CA ASN A 46 8.05 -11.31 -11.04
C ASN A 46 8.19 -11.77 -9.57
N THR A 47 8.95 -11.03 -8.78
CA THR A 47 9.26 -11.32 -7.38
C THR A 47 8.06 -10.93 -6.53
N VAL A 48 7.45 -9.78 -6.81
CA VAL A 48 6.16 -9.37 -6.20
C VAL A 48 5.04 -10.36 -6.52
N SER A 49 4.93 -10.81 -7.77
CA SER A 49 3.92 -11.80 -8.17
C SER A 49 4.06 -13.10 -7.37
N LYS A 50 5.30 -13.60 -7.20
CA LYS A 50 5.61 -14.79 -6.37
C LYS A 50 5.29 -14.55 -4.89
N GLN A 51 5.67 -13.38 -4.36
CA GLN A 51 5.40 -12.97 -2.98
C GLN A 51 3.89 -12.94 -2.66
N LEU A 52 3.10 -12.33 -3.53
CA LEU A 52 1.65 -12.18 -3.33
C LEU A 52 0.89 -13.50 -3.45
N ARG A 53 1.40 -14.44 -4.26
CA ARG A 53 0.87 -15.80 -4.37
C ARG A 53 1.21 -16.69 -3.18
N GLY A 54 2.10 -16.23 -2.27
CA GLY A 54 2.48 -16.98 -1.09
C GLY A 54 3.17 -18.30 -1.41
N ILE A 55 3.94 -18.39 -2.51
CA ILE A 55 4.59 -19.63 -2.93
C ILE A 55 5.67 -20.13 -1.97
N TRP A 56 6.04 -19.31 -0.98
CA TRP A 56 7.02 -19.65 0.04
C TRP A 56 6.31 -20.24 1.26
N ALA A 57 7.03 -21.08 2.02
CA ALA A 57 6.48 -21.73 3.21
C ALA A 57 5.91 -20.75 4.25
N THR A 58 6.41 -19.51 4.27
CA THR A 58 5.97 -18.42 5.15
C THR A 58 4.83 -17.57 4.59
N GLY A 59 4.38 -17.85 3.36
CA GLY A 59 3.40 -17.03 2.64
C GLY A 59 3.96 -15.68 2.19
N THR A 60 3.09 -14.67 2.10
CA THR A 60 3.47 -13.29 1.73
C THR A 60 4.41 -12.68 2.79
N PRO A 61 5.57 -12.11 2.42
CA PRO A 61 6.51 -11.53 3.38
C PRO A 61 5.96 -10.33 4.15
N GLN A 62 6.44 -10.13 5.38
CA GLN A 62 5.96 -9.07 6.27
C GLN A 62 6.16 -7.66 5.70
N TYR A 63 7.28 -7.39 5.03
CA TYR A 63 7.52 -6.07 4.43
C TYR A 63 6.54 -5.77 3.28
N VAL A 64 6.14 -6.78 2.51
CA VAL A 64 5.13 -6.63 1.44
C VAL A 64 3.77 -6.29 2.06
N LYS A 65 3.37 -7.02 3.10
CA LYS A 65 2.14 -6.76 3.86
C LYS A 65 2.14 -5.34 4.43
N THR A 66 3.26 -4.94 5.04
CA THR A 66 3.45 -3.62 5.65
C THR A 66 3.31 -2.51 4.60
N MET A 67 3.94 -2.68 3.43
CA MET A 67 3.83 -1.71 2.33
C MET A 67 2.39 -1.57 1.84
N ILE A 68 1.67 -2.67 1.62
CA ILE A 68 0.26 -2.63 1.19
C ILE A 68 -0.60 -1.95 2.27
N TYR A 69 -0.40 -2.29 3.54
CA TYR A 69 -1.14 -1.72 4.66
C TYR A 69 -0.88 -0.22 4.83
N ALA A 70 0.37 0.22 4.63
CA ALA A 70 0.74 1.62 4.63
C ALA A 70 0.10 2.36 3.45
N TRP A 71 0.20 1.78 2.24
CA TRP A 71 -0.36 2.35 1.02
C TRP A 71 -1.88 2.56 1.12
N GLU A 72 -2.61 1.63 1.72
CA GLU A 72 -4.05 1.79 1.97
C GLU A 72 -4.42 3.04 2.77
N ARG A 73 -3.56 3.45 3.69
CA ARG A 73 -3.81 4.55 4.64
C ARG A 73 -3.24 5.89 4.18
N MET A 74 -2.42 5.88 3.13
CA MET A 74 -1.84 7.10 2.59
C MET A 74 -2.89 7.93 1.85
N THR A 75 -2.83 9.24 2.04
CA THR A 75 -3.59 10.19 1.23
C THR A 75 -3.15 10.11 -0.23
N PRO A 76 -4.00 10.51 -1.19
CA PRO A 76 -3.62 10.55 -2.60
C PRO A 76 -2.35 11.38 -2.85
N THR A 77 -2.17 12.50 -2.14
CA THR A 77 -0.99 13.36 -2.26
C THR A 77 0.28 12.65 -1.81
N ALA A 78 0.25 11.98 -0.65
CA ALA A 78 1.41 11.23 -0.13
C ALA A 78 1.79 10.06 -1.06
N LYS A 79 0.80 9.38 -1.65
CA LYS A 79 1.05 8.35 -2.67
C LYS A 79 1.80 8.92 -3.86
N GLN A 80 1.39 10.08 -4.37
CA GLN A 80 2.03 10.72 -5.51
C GLN A 80 3.46 11.16 -5.17
N GLU A 81 3.69 11.77 -4.01
CA GLU A 81 5.04 12.16 -3.57
C GLU A 81 6.00 10.97 -3.50
N ILE A 82 5.54 9.82 -2.99
CA ILE A 82 6.34 8.60 -2.94
C ILE A 82 6.64 8.08 -4.36
N LEU A 83 5.67 8.10 -5.27
CA LEU A 83 5.90 7.70 -6.66
C LEU A 83 6.95 8.59 -7.32
N ASP A 84 6.85 9.90 -7.14
CA ASP A 84 7.80 10.86 -7.69
C ASP A 84 9.22 10.65 -7.12
N LEU A 85 9.34 10.28 -5.84
CA LEU A 85 10.63 9.95 -5.23
C LEU A 85 11.25 8.69 -5.83
N VAL A 86 10.45 7.64 -6.05
CA VAL A 86 10.94 6.39 -6.62
C VAL A 86 11.32 6.55 -8.09
N GLU A 87 10.56 7.34 -8.87
CA GLU A 87 10.90 7.62 -10.27
C GLU A 87 12.18 8.45 -10.44
N LYS A 88 12.50 9.32 -9.47
CA LYS A 88 13.76 10.07 -9.46
C LYS A 88 14.98 9.19 -9.11
N ALA A 89 14.79 8.11 -8.37
CA ALA A 89 15.88 7.22 -7.98
C ALA A 89 16.33 6.28 -9.11
N ASP A 90 15.47 6.05 -10.11
CA ASP A 90 15.75 5.20 -11.27
C ASP A 90 16.46 5.95 -12.43
N ASN A 91 16.59 7.28 -12.36
CA ASN A 91 17.27 8.15 -13.34
C ASN A 91 18.64 8.63 -12.83
#